data_AF-A0A1Z5L930-F1
#
_entry.id   AF-A0A1Z5L930-F1
#
_cell.length_a   1.000
_cell.length_b   1.000
_cell.length_c   1.000
_cell.angle_alpha   90.00
_cell.angle_beta   90.00
_cell.angle_gamma   90.00
#
_symmetry.space_group_name_H-M   'P 1'
#
loop_
_entity.id
_entity.type
_entity.pdbx_description
1 polymer ?
#
loop_
_entity_poly.entity_id
_entity_poly.type
_entity_poly.pdbx_seq_one_letter_code
_entity_poly.pdbx_strand_id
1 'polypeptide(L)'
;MVDALGPLGYEGSFRRTCEVALRIMRDQQDALLSALKPFIHDPLVEWSKSSRGARTSSDTTGEMHNEKAVAHVNGIEQRLKGVYRGRNKAAGPPLSVEGQVDCLIHEATSEVNLCQMYVGWGAYM
;
A
#
# COMPACT_ATOMS: atom_id res chain seq x y z
N MET A 1 16.33 -8.00 -10.55
CA MET A 1 14.97 -8.45 -10.99
C MET A 1 14.48 -7.94 -12.37
N VAL A 2 14.64 -6.66 -12.74
CA VAL A 2 14.10 -6.14 -14.03
C VAL A 2 14.66 -6.88 -15.24
N ASP A 3 15.94 -7.29 -15.19
CA ASP A 3 16.61 -8.04 -16.26
C ASP A 3 15.95 -9.40 -16.54
N ALA A 4 15.25 -9.98 -15.56
CA ALA A 4 14.53 -11.24 -15.73
C ALA A 4 13.21 -11.10 -16.52
N LEU A 5 12.72 -9.86 -16.70
CA LEU A 5 11.49 -9.59 -17.47
C LEU A 5 11.73 -9.55 -19.00
N GLY A 6 12.97 -9.82 -19.43
CA GLY A 6 13.35 -9.88 -20.84
C GLY A 6 13.79 -8.52 -21.40
N PRO A 7 13.96 -8.41 -22.74
CA PRO A 7 14.60 -7.26 -23.37
C PRO A 7 13.80 -5.95 -23.26
N LEU A 8 12.50 -6.04 -22.99
CA LEU A 8 11.62 -4.88 -22.77
C LEU A 8 11.51 -4.51 -21.28
N GLY A 9 12.12 -5.27 -20.38
CA GLY A 9 12.07 -5.04 -18.94
C GLY A 9 10.63 -4.91 -18.42
N TYR A 10 10.37 -3.84 -17.67
CA TYR A 10 9.03 -3.56 -17.13
C TYR A 10 8.05 -2.97 -18.16
N GLU A 11 8.52 -2.45 -19.30
CA GLU A 11 7.67 -1.88 -20.38
C GLU A 11 6.92 -2.94 -21.22
N GLY A 12 7.12 -4.22 -20.89
CA GLY A 12 6.47 -5.35 -21.56
C GLY A 12 5.17 -5.80 -20.89
N SER A 13 5.04 -7.11 -20.72
CA SER A 13 3.88 -7.75 -20.09
C SER A 13 3.65 -7.26 -18.67
N PHE A 14 4.71 -6.95 -17.93
CA PHE A 14 4.63 -6.49 -16.54
C PHE A 14 3.76 -5.23 -16.40
N ARG A 15 4.11 -4.13 -17.09
CA ARG A 15 3.32 -2.89 -17.05
C ARG A 15 1.87 -3.14 -17.45
N ARG A 16 1.63 -3.84 -18.55
CA ARG A 16 0.27 -4.13 -19.04
C ARG A 16 -0.56 -4.92 -18.02
N THR A 17 0.04 -5.93 -17.38
CA THR A 17 -0.63 -6.71 -16.34
C THR A 17 -0.91 -5.86 -15.09
N CYS A 18 0.03 -4.99 -14.68
CA CYS A 18 -0.19 -4.05 -13.58
C CYS A 18 -1.33 -3.06 -13.87
N GLU A 19 -1.41 -2.53 -15.09
CA GLU A 19 -2.51 -1.63 -15.51
C GLU A 19 -3.85 -2.34 -15.46
N VAL A 20 -3.95 -3.56 -16.00
CA VAL A 20 -5.20 -4.34 -15.97
C VAL A 20 -5.60 -4.68 -14.53
N ALA A 21 -4.65 -5.15 -13.71
CA ALA A 21 -4.91 -5.47 -12.31
C ALA A 21 -5.40 -4.24 -11.53
N LEU A 22 -4.71 -3.10 -11.68
CA LEU A 22 -5.10 -1.87 -11.01
C LEU A 22 -6.46 -1.35 -11.50
N ARG A 23 -6.77 -1.47 -12.80
CA ARG A 23 -8.08 -1.12 -13.34
C ARG A 23 -9.19 -1.93 -12.67
N ILE A 24 -9.04 -3.26 -12.58
CA ILE A 24 -10.00 -4.14 -11.91
C ILE A 24 -10.15 -3.77 -10.42
N MET A 25 -9.04 -3.46 -9.74
CA MET A 25 -9.09 -3.02 -8.33
C MET A 25 -9.86 -1.71 -8.14
N ARG A 26 -9.72 -0.75 -9.07
CA ARG A 26 -10.49 0.50 -9.03
C ARG A 26 -11.97 0.27 -9.34
N ASP A 27 -12.26 -0.56 -10.35
CA ASP A 27 -13.64 -0.88 -10.76
C ASP A 27 -14.41 -1.63 -9.67
N GLN A 28 -13.72 -2.44 -8.86
CA GLN A 28 -14.30 -3.23 -7.76
C GLN A 28 -13.89 -2.70 -6.37
N GLN A 29 -13.60 -1.40 -6.25
CA GLN A 29 -13.13 -0.81 -4.99
C GLN A 29 -14.12 -1.00 -3.83
N ASP A 30 -15.42 -0.92 -4.09
CA ASP A 30 -16.45 -1.03 -3.04
C ASP A 30 -16.49 -2.45 -2.46
N ALA A 31 -16.35 -3.47 -3.31
CA ALA A 31 -16.27 -4.86 -2.87
C ALA A 31 -15.00 -5.10 -2.03
N LEU A 32 -13.86 -4.56 -2.46
CA LEU A 32 -12.60 -4.65 -1.71
C LEU A 32 -12.69 -3.93 -0.35
N LEU A 33 -13.23 -2.72 -0.32
CA LEU A 33 -13.40 -1.95 0.92
C LEU A 33 -14.43 -2.58 1.85
N SER A 34 -15.47 -3.21 1.33
CA SER A 34 -16.43 -3.98 2.11
C SER A 34 -15.77 -5.15 2.83
N ALA A 35 -14.81 -5.83 2.19
CA ALA A 35 -14.01 -6.88 2.83
C ALA A 35 -12.97 -6.33 3.82
N LEU A 36 -12.44 -5.12 3.60
CA LEU A 36 -11.41 -4.50 4.45
C LEU A 36 -11.94 -3.82 5.72
N LYS A 37 -13.11 -3.17 5.64
CA LYS A 37 -13.72 -2.41 6.76
C LYS A 37 -13.94 -3.25 8.03
N PRO A 38 -14.38 -4.52 7.96
CA PRO A 38 -14.55 -5.36 9.15
C PRO A 38 -13.25 -5.56 9.96
N PHE A 39 -12.08 -5.54 9.32
CA PHE A 39 -10.79 -5.68 10.02
C PHE A 39 -10.45 -4.50 10.95
N ILE A 40 -11.18 -3.37 10.84
CA ILE A 40 -11.06 -2.26 11.79
C ILE A 40 -11.56 -2.69 13.18
N HIS A 41 -12.55 -3.58 13.22
CA HIS A 41 -13.22 -4.04 14.43
C HIS A 41 -12.74 -5.42 14.90
N ASP A 42 -11.74 -6.01 14.23
CA ASP A 42 -11.22 -7.33 14.60
C ASP A 42 -10.26 -7.19 15.81
N PRO A 43 -10.64 -7.71 17.00
CA PRO A 43 -9.85 -7.58 18.22
C PRO A 43 -8.53 -8.37 18.18
N LEU A 44 -8.37 -9.30 17.23
CA LEU A 44 -7.16 -10.10 17.07
C LEU A 44 -6.14 -9.47 16.10
N VAL A 45 -6.52 -8.41 15.38
CA VAL A 45 -5.59 -7.76 14.44
C VAL A 45 -4.70 -6.77 15.20
N GLU A 46 -3.43 -7.15 15.32
CA GLU A 46 -2.40 -6.31 15.95
C GLU A 46 -1.95 -5.15 15.04
N TRP A 47 -2.79 -4.12 14.86
CA TRP A 47 -2.33 -2.87 14.22
C TRP A 47 -1.49 -1.98 15.16
N SER A 48 -1.53 -2.29 16.46
CA SER A 48 -0.81 -1.57 17.50
C SER A 48 0.05 -2.56 18.28
N LYS A 49 1.36 -2.55 18.06
CA LYS A 49 2.29 -3.09 19.05
C LYS A 49 2.18 -2.18 20.27
N SER A 50 1.51 -2.65 21.33
CA SER A 50 1.62 -1.98 22.62
C SER A 50 3.10 -1.86 22.93
N SER A 51 3.57 -0.62 23.05
CA SER A 51 4.94 -0.34 23.49
C SER A 51 5.20 -1.21 24.73
N ARG A 52 6.35 -1.89 24.77
CA ARG A 52 6.70 -2.81 25.85
C ARG A 52 6.99 -2.07 27.18
N GLY A 53 6.09 -1.19 27.64
CA GLY A 53 6.18 -0.51 28.93
C GLY A 53 4.86 -0.21 29.66
N ALA A 54 3.72 -0.07 28.99
CA ALA A 54 2.47 0.27 29.69
C ALA A 54 1.68 -0.99 30.06
N ARG A 55 1.69 -1.35 31.35
CA ARG A 55 0.81 -2.34 31.96
C ARG A 55 -0.08 -1.51 32.87
N THR A 56 -1.15 -1.01 32.29
CA THR A 56 -2.25 -0.46 33.06
C THR A 56 -3.48 -1.25 32.65
N SER A 57 -3.85 -2.10 33.60
CA SER A 57 -5.15 -2.71 33.84
C SER A 57 -6.35 -2.12 33.09
N SER A 58 -7.27 -3.04 32.77
CA SER A 58 -8.69 -2.86 32.47
C SER A 58 -9.03 -2.10 31.19
N ASP A 59 -9.47 -2.83 30.16
CA ASP A 59 -10.81 -2.53 29.68
C ASP A 59 -11.55 -3.80 29.23
N THR A 60 -12.62 -4.08 29.96
CA THR A 60 -13.59 -5.13 29.72
C THR A 60 -14.72 -4.43 28.99
N THR A 61 -15.07 -4.86 27.78
CA THR A 61 -16.24 -4.36 27.02
C THR A 61 -16.12 -2.93 26.52
N GLY A 62 -15.50 -2.75 25.36
CA GLY A 62 -15.58 -1.52 24.59
C GLY A 62 -15.08 -1.82 23.20
N GLU A 63 -15.89 -1.53 22.18
CA GLU A 63 -15.54 -1.69 20.77
C GLU A 63 -14.12 -1.14 20.55
N MET A 64 -13.14 -2.02 20.33
CA MET A 64 -11.75 -1.63 20.08
C MET A 64 -11.70 -0.96 18.70
N HIS A 65 -12.12 0.31 18.66
CA HIS A 65 -12.05 1.14 17.47
C HIS A 65 -10.59 1.53 17.27
N ASN A 66 -9.91 0.77 16.41
CA ASN A 66 -8.50 0.97 16.18
C ASN A 66 -8.31 2.18 15.25
N GLU A 67 -8.04 3.36 15.83
CA GLU A 67 -7.84 4.61 15.08
C GLU A 67 -6.79 4.47 13.96
N LYS A 68 -5.75 3.64 14.19
CA LYS A 68 -4.74 3.34 13.17
C LYS A 68 -5.31 2.51 12.03
N ALA A 69 -6.15 1.51 12.33
CA ALA A 69 -6.80 0.69 11.29
C ALA A 69 -7.70 1.54 10.40
N VAL A 70 -8.45 2.48 10.96
CA VAL A 70 -9.25 3.46 10.19
C VAL A 70 -8.36 4.30 9.28
N ALA A 71 -7.24 4.81 9.79
CA ALA A 71 -6.29 5.57 8.98
C ALA A 71 -5.70 4.73 7.83
N HIS A 72 -5.41 3.45 8.07
CA HIS A 72 -4.94 2.53 7.04
C HIS A 72 -5.99 2.24 5.97
N VAL A 73 -7.24 1.97 6.35
CA VAL A 73 -8.36 1.74 5.41
C VAL A 73 -8.62 2.98 4.56
N ASN A 74 -8.67 4.16 5.17
CA ASN A 74 -8.79 5.42 4.45
C ASN A 74 -7.60 5.64 3.50
N GLY A 75 -6.39 5.27 3.90
CA GLY A 75 -5.20 5.32 3.05
C GLY A 75 -5.29 4.39 1.84
N ILE A 76 -5.84 3.18 2.01
CA ILE A 76 -6.08 2.23 0.91
C ILE A 76 -7.14 2.79 -0.04
N GLU A 77 -8.24 3.34 0.48
CA GLU A 77 -9.29 3.96 -0.33
C GLU A 77 -8.75 5.09 -1.20
N GLN A 78 -7.91 5.98 -0.64
CA GLN A 78 -7.28 7.05 -1.41
C GLN A 78 -6.37 6.52 -2.53
N ARG A 79 -5.62 5.44 -2.27
CA ARG A 79 -4.77 4.79 -3.28
C ARG A 79 -5.59 4.14 -4.40
N LEU A 80 -6.75 3.55 -4.08
CA LEU A 80 -7.70 3.02 -5.07
C LEU A 80 -8.32 4.14 -5.92
N LYS A 81 -8.57 5.31 -5.33
CA LYS A 81 -9.03 6.51 -6.06
C LYS A 81 -7.95 7.18 -6.90
N GLY A 82 -6.73 6.65 -6.94
CA GLY A 82 -5.61 7.22 -7.69
C GLY A 82 -4.91 8.39 -6.99
N VAL A 83 -5.28 8.70 -5.74
CA VAL A 83 -4.59 9.69 -4.91
C VAL A 83 -3.35 9.04 -4.31
N TYR A 84 -2.29 9.03 -5.10
CA TYR A 84 -1.01 8.46 -4.70
C TYR A 84 -0.18 9.49 -3.93
N ARG A 85 0.15 9.17 -2.67
CA ARG A 85 1.15 9.92 -1.88
C ARG A 85 2.52 9.28 -2.08
N GLY A 86 3.30 9.81 -3.01
CA GLY A 86 4.72 9.48 -3.15
C GLY A 86 5.51 9.96 -1.93
N ARG A 87 6.67 9.33 -1.69
CA ARG A 87 7.57 9.69 -0.58
C ARG A 87 7.93 11.19 -0.67
N ASN A 88 7.63 11.95 0.38
CA ASN A 88 7.87 13.40 0.50
C ASN A 88 7.15 14.31 -0.51
N LYS A 89 6.12 13.83 -1.23
CA LYS A 89 5.28 14.67 -2.11
C LYS A 89 3.89 14.87 -1.53
N ALA A 90 3.37 16.09 -1.63
CA ALA A 90 1.96 16.36 -1.36
C ALA A 90 1.09 15.48 -2.26
N ALA A 91 -0.09 15.09 -1.76
CA ALA A 91 -1.05 14.35 -2.55
C ALA A 91 -1.45 15.21 -3.76
N GLY A 92 -1.06 14.76 -4.95
CA GLY A 92 -1.47 15.38 -6.21
C GLY A 92 -2.93 15.09 -6.54
N PRO A 93 -3.43 15.64 -7.66
CA PRO A 93 -4.71 15.21 -8.20
C PRO A 93 -4.72 13.69 -8.47
N PRO A 94 -5.91 13.05 -8.49
CA PRO A 94 -6.01 11.62 -8.76
C PRO A 94 -5.41 11.28 -10.13
N LEU A 95 -4.49 10.32 -10.15
CA LEU A 95 -3.80 9.85 -11.35
C LEU A 95 -4.67 8.86 -12.13
N SER A 96 -4.46 8.79 -13.44
CA SER A 96 -4.97 7.67 -14.24
C SER A 96 -4.38 6.33 -13.76
N VAL A 97 -4.94 5.22 -14.22
CA VAL A 97 -4.43 3.88 -13.88
C VAL A 97 -2.99 3.75 -14.38
N GLU A 98 -2.76 4.13 -15.63
CA GLU A 98 -1.48 4.11 -16.31
C GLU A 98 -0.47 5.03 -15.62
N GLY A 99 -0.89 6.25 -15.22
CA GLY A 99 -0.04 7.21 -14.53
C GLY A 99 0.35 6.76 -13.12
N GLN A 100 -0.56 6.12 -12.37
CA GLN A 100 -0.23 5.54 -11.07
C GLN A 100 0.73 4.36 -11.21
N VAL A 101 0.49 3.46 -12.17
CA VAL A 101 1.41 2.35 -12.47
C VAL A 101 2.79 2.87 -12.82
N ASP A 102 2.87 3.87 -13.69
CA ASP A 102 4.13 4.47 -14.11
C ASP A 102 4.92 5.07 -12.93
N CYS A 103 4.25 5.83 -12.07
CA CYS A 103 4.87 6.39 -10.86
C CYS A 103 5.38 5.30 -9.91
N LEU A 104 4.60 4.23 -9.72
CA LEU A 104 4.97 3.12 -8.84
C LEU A 104 6.17 2.34 -9.38
N ILE A 105 6.21 2.10 -10.68
CA ILE A 105 7.34 1.44 -11.35
C ILE A 105 8.61 2.29 -11.18
N HIS A 106 8.54 3.58 -11.48
CA HIS A 106 9.68 4.49 -11.30
C HIS A 106 10.13 4.59 -9.83
N GLU A 107 9.21 4.56 -8.86
CA GLU A 107 9.60 4.55 -7.45
C GLU A 107 10.35 3.26 -7.08
N ALA A 108 9.92 2.12 -7.61
CA ALA A 108 10.51 0.80 -7.35
C ALA A 108 11.86 0.59 -8.05
N THR A 109 12.08 1.21 -9.21
CA THR A 109 13.35 1.11 -9.97
C THR A 109 14.33 2.22 -9.65
N SER A 110 13.94 3.23 -8.86
CA SER A 110 14.82 4.34 -8.48
C SER A 110 15.97 3.85 -7.61
N GLU A 111 17.19 4.00 -8.11
CA GLU A 111 18.42 3.67 -7.36
C GLU A 111 18.47 4.39 -6.02
N VAL A 112 18.06 5.66 -5.96
CA VAL A 112 18.01 6.46 -4.73
C VAL A 112 17.11 5.84 -3.67
N ASN A 113 16.00 5.23 -4.08
CA ASN A 113 15.11 4.53 -3.15
C ASN A 113 15.67 3.16 -2.76
N LEU A 114 16.27 2.45 -3.71
CA LEU A 114 16.85 1.13 -3.49
C LEU A 114 18.03 1.18 -2.50
N CYS A 115 18.92 2.18 -2.61
CA CYS A 115 20.04 2.31 -1.69
C CYS A 115 19.64 2.78 -0.27
N GLN A 116 18.40 3.24 -0.06
CA GLN A 116 17.84 3.52 1.27
C GLN A 116 17.16 2.30 1.91
N MET A 117 17.00 1.19 1.19
CA MET A 117 16.40 -0.01 1.75
C MET A 117 17.32 -0.66 2.78
N TYR A 118 16.72 -1.31 3.77
CA TYR A 118 17.48 -2.12 4.74
C TYR A 118 18.23 -3.24 4.00
N VAL A 119 19.53 -3.38 4.28
CA VAL A 119 20.45 -4.28 3.56
C VAL A 119 19.98 -5.73 3.47
N GLY A 120 19.25 -6.23 4.48
CA GLY A 120 18.72 -7.59 4.50
C GLY A 120 17.62 -7.88 3.47
N TRP A 121 17.04 -6.84 2.84
CA TRP A 121 16.13 -7.02 1.70
C TRP A 121 16.86 -7.31 0.39
N GLY A 122 18.18 -7.09 0.32
CA GLY A 122 18.98 -7.46 -0.85
C GLY A 122 18.64 -6.66 -2.11
N ALA A 123 18.43 -5.35 -2.01
CA ALA A 123 18.03 -4.48 -3.13
C ALA A 123 19.00 -4.47 -4.35
N TYR A 124 20.21 -5.00 -4.18
CA TYR A 124 21.25 -5.13 -5.21
C TYR A 124 21.13 -6.43 -6.04
N MET A 125 20.13 -7.29 -5.77
CA MET A 125 19.85 -8.54 -6.49
C MET A 125 18.71 -8.37 -7.52
#